data_AF-A0A9E2CLQ3-F1
#
_entry.id   AF-A0A9E2CLQ3-F1
#
_cell.length_a   1.000
_cell.length_b   1.000
_cell.length_c   1.000
_cell.angle_alpha   90.00
_cell.angle_beta   90.00
_cell.angle_gamma   90.00
#
_symmetry.space_group_name_H-M   'P 1'
#
loop_
_entity.id
_entity.type
_entity.pdbx_description
1 polymer ?
#
loop_
_entity_poly.entity_id
_entity_poly.type
_entity_poly.pdbx_seq_one_letter_code
_entity_poly.pdbx_strand_id
1 'polypeptide(L)'
;MEHPLEKQYGLSAYELLDALDKRFRAKVTLEGAVAEVQMEKKIRALVGTVVERYETHDLDGHPDFSIWLPNVKKPLLAECKNVRDRDEAYRQNGEVVAYKAETQKTRASKGDATSRFYGVDQFDILGVCLGKKTGRWSDFMFARVADLARHSTHKGKLAVFQRVPLPGSEDAAPWHSDLGELLRRSSWTSSRSTGRD
;
A
#
# COMPACT_ATOMS: atom_id res chain seq x y z
N MET A 1 -30.75 9.82 -3.26
CA MET A 1 -29.95 10.87 -2.59
C MET A 1 -28.86 11.24 -3.56
N GLU A 2 -28.79 12.50 -3.98
CA GLU A 2 -27.76 12.99 -4.90
C GLU A 2 -26.41 13.01 -4.18
N HIS A 3 -25.35 12.54 -4.83
CA HIS A 3 -24.01 12.52 -4.26
C HIS A 3 -23.46 13.96 -4.17
N PRO A 4 -22.71 14.35 -3.12
CA PRO A 4 -22.17 15.71 -2.99
C PRO A 4 -21.37 16.19 -4.20
N LEU A 5 -20.60 15.31 -4.84
CA LEU A 5 -19.84 15.65 -6.06
C LEU A 5 -20.75 15.90 -7.28
N GLU A 6 -21.90 15.23 -7.37
CA GLU A 6 -22.87 15.50 -8.44
C GLU A 6 -23.39 16.93 -8.32
N LYS A 7 -23.80 17.31 -7.11
CA LYS A 7 -24.24 18.67 -6.79
C LYS A 7 -23.13 19.71 -7.01
N GLN A 8 -21.90 19.42 -6.60
CA GLN A 8 -20.78 20.36 -6.70
C GLN A 8 -20.38 20.65 -8.15
N TYR A 9 -20.38 19.64 -9.01
CA TYR A 9 -19.90 19.76 -10.38
C TYR A 9 -21.00 19.86 -11.42
N GLY A 10 -22.27 19.69 -11.04
CA GLY A 10 -23.41 19.76 -11.96
C GLY A 10 -23.40 18.64 -13.00
N LEU A 11 -22.81 17.49 -12.65
CA LEU A 11 -22.70 16.30 -13.50
C LEU A 11 -23.25 15.12 -12.72
N SER A 12 -23.92 14.20 -13.40
CA SER A 12 -24.31 12.92 -12.81
C SER A 12 -23.08 12.08 -12.44
N ALA A 13 -23.26 11.10 -11.55
CA ALA A 13 -22.21 10.17 -11.17
C ALA A 13 -21.62 9.45 -12.40
N TYR A 14 -22.46 9.11 -13.38
CA TYR A 14 -22.00 8.50 -14.63
C TYR A 14 -21.14 9.45 -15.47
N GLU A 15 -21.55 10.71 -15.63
CA GLU A 15 -20.75 11.70 -16.36
C GLU A 15 -19.41 11.99 -15.68
N LEU A 16 -19.39 12.01 -14.34
CA LEU A 16 -18.15 12.13 -13.56
C LEU A 16 -17.24 10.91 -13.78
N LEU A 17 -17.79 9.69 -13.72
CA LEU A 17 -17.04 8.46 -13.97
C LEU A 17 -16.50 8.39 -15.41
N ASP A 18 -17.29 8.78 -16.40
CA ASP A 18 -16.87 8.86 -17.80
C ASP A 18 -15.76 9.91 -18.00
N ALA A 19 -15.84 11.04 -17.29
CA ALA A 19 -14.81 12.07 -17.32
C ALA A 19 -13.49 11.58 -16.73
N LEU A 20 -13.53 10.77 -15.66
CA LEU A 20 -12.36 10.09 -15.09
C LEU A 20 -11.81 9.05 -16.08
N ASP A 21 -12.69 8.23 -16.68
CA ASP A 21 -12.29 7.12 -17.55
C ASP A 21 -11.51 7.60 -18.79
N LYS A 22 -11.89 8.74 -19.36
CA LYS A 22 -11.23 9.31 -20.55
C LYS A 22 -9.84 9.89 -20.28
N ARG A 23 -9.39 9.96 -19.02
CA ARG A 23 -8.17 10.68 -18.62
C ARG A 23 -7.17 9.76 -17.92
N PHE A 24 -6.04 9.50 -18.57
CA PHE A 24 -4.99 8.62 -18.06
C PHE A 24 -4.55 8.93 -16.62
N ARG A 25 -4.22 10.19 -16.31
CA ARG A 25 -3.78 10.57 -14.95
C ARG A 25 -4.89 10.40 -13.90
N ALA A 26 -6.13 10.67 -14.27
CA ALA A 26 -7.26 10.52 -13.37
C ALA A 26 -7.51 9.04 -13.06
N LYS A 27 -7.36 8.15 -14.06
CA LYS A 27 -7.37 6.70 -13.86
C LYS A 27 -6.30 6.26 -12.87
N VAL A 28 -5.05 6.70 -13.02
CA VAL A 28 -3.97 6.34 -12.08
C VAL A 28 -4.30 6.77 -10.65
N THR A 29 -4.85 7.97 -10.45
CA THR A 29 -5.33 8.41 -9.13
C THR A 29 -6.47 7.54 -8.61
N LEU A 30 -7.46 7.23 -9.45
CA LEU A 30 -8.59 6.37 -9.09
C LEU A 30 -8.13 4.97 -8.71
N GLU A 31 -7.17 4.39 -9.42
CA GLU A 31 -6.59 3.08 -9.10
C GLU A 31 -5.92 3.05 -7.72
N GLY A 32 -5.26 4.15 -7.32
CA GLY A 32 -4.74 4.33 -5.95
C GLY A 32 -5.87 4.30 -4.92
N ALA A 33 -6.88 5.16 -5.10
CA ALA A 33 -8.03 5.24 -4.20
C ALA A 33 -8.81 3.91 -4.12
N VAL A 34 -8.97 3.21 -5.23
CA VAL A 34 -9.61 1.88 -5.25
C VAL A 34 -8.80 0.87 -4.44
N ALA A 35 -7.47 0.86 -4.55
CA ALA A 35 -6.63 -0.01 -3.75
C ALA A 35 -6.78 0.29 -2.25
N GLU A 36 -6.73 1.56 -1.85
CA GLU A 36 -6.91 1.97 -0.46
C GLU A 36 -8.27 1.52 0.11
N VAL A 37 -9.36 1.75 -0.62
CA VAL A 37 -10.71 1.29 -0.23
C VAL A 37 -10.76 -0.24 -0.07
N GLN A 38 -10.08 -0.99 -0.94
CA GLN A 38 -10.05 -2.45 -0.84
C GLN A 38 -9.19 -2.94 0.33
N MET A 39 -8.07 -2.26 0.62
CA MET A 39 -7.26 -2.53 1.80
C MET A 39 -8.02 -2.21 3.09
N GLU A 40 -8.75 -1.08 3.11
CA GLU A 40 -9.60 -0.69 4.24
C GLU A 40 -10.65 -1.76 4.54
N LYS A 41 -11.32 -2.30 3.51
CA LYS A 41 -12.28 -3.41 3.68
C LYS A 41 -11.65 -4.63 4.35
N LYS A 42 -10.40 -4.95 4.02
CA LYS A 42 -9.66 -6.06 4.66
C LYS A 42 -9.33 -5.74 6.11
N ILE A 43 -8.89 -4.53 6.43
CA ILE A 43 -8.62 -4.10 7.81
C ILE A 43 -9.91 -4.13 8.64
N ARG A 44 -10.99 -3.55 8.10
CA ARG A 44 -12.32 -3.50 8.73
C ARG A 44 -12.85 -4.89 9.06
N ALA A 45 -12.67 -5.87 8.16
CA ALA A 45 -13.09 -7.25 8.39
C ALA A 45 -12.35 -7.93 9.56
N LEU A 46 -11.19 -7.40 9.97
CA LEU A 46 -10.41 -7.91 11.10
C LEU A 46 -10.73 -7.22 12.43
N VAL A 47 -11.53 -6.16 12.42
CA VAL A 47 -11.95 -5.44 13.63
C VAL A 47 -12.77 -6.38 14.53
N GLY A 48 -12.43 -6.42 15.81
CA GLY A 48 -13.02 -7.34 16.79
C GLY A 48 -12.43 -8.75 16.78
N THR A 49 -11.43 -9.03 15.93
CA THR A 49 -10.68 -10.29 15.94
C THR A 49 -9.22 -10.05 16.34
N VAL A 50 -8.39 -9.59 15.40
CA VAL A 50 -6.96 -9.25 15.62
C VAL A 50 -6.73 -7.74 15.64
N VAL A 51 -7.66 -6.94 15.09
CA VAL A 51 -7.61 -5.47 15.12
C VAL A 51 -8.62 -4.96 16.15
N GLU A 52 -8.22 -4.03 17.01
CA GLU A 52 -9.14 -3.35 17.94
C GLU A 52 -9.88 -2.21 17.23
N ARG A 53 -9.13 -1.38 16.51
CA ARG A 53 -9.63 -0.24 15.74
C ARG A 53 -8.63 0.15 14.66
N TYR A 54 -9.07 0.95 13.71
CA TYR A 54 -8.20 1.56 12.71
C TYR A 54 -8.65 2.98 12.39
N GLU A 55 -7.75 3.75 11.78
CA GLU A 55 -8.00 5.08 11.22
C GLU A 55 -7.41 5.12 9.81
N THR A 56 -8.08 5.85 8.92
CA THR A 56 -7.64 6.15 7.55
C THR A 56 -7.08 7.57 7.51
N HIS A 57 -6.02 7.80 6.76
CA HIS A 57 -5.37 9.11 6.63
C HIS A 57 -5.38 9.57 5.18
N ASP A 58 -5.68 10.85 4.97
CA ASP A 58 -5.53 11.55 3.69
C ASP A 58 -4.61 12.77 3.93
N LEU A 59 -3.37 12.48 4.33
CA LEU A 59 -2.36 13.47 4.71
C LEU A 59 -1.07 13.20 3.95
N ASP A 60 -0.56 14.20 3.23
CA ASP A 60 0.67 14.06 2.44
C ASP A 60 1.85 13.63 3.32
N GLY A 61 2.54 12.57 2.91
CA GLY A 61 3.69 12.01 3.63
C GLY A 61 3.35 11.16 4.86
N HIS A 62 2.08 11.05 5.25
CA HIS A 62 1.62 10.16 6.32
C HIS A 62 1.17 8.81 5.73
N PRO A 63 1.40 7.67 6.42
CA PRO A 63 0.87 6.39 5.97
C PRO A 63 -0.66 6.36 5.93
N ASP A 64 -1.22 5.62 4.97
CA ASP A 64 -2.66 5.59 4.68
C ASP A 64 -3.52 5.07 5.85
N PHE A 65 -2.96 4.23 6.73
CA PHE A 65 -3.70 3.66 7.86
C PHE A 65 -2.90 3.63 9.16
N SER A 66 -3.60 3.87 10.27
CA SER A 66 -3.19 3.47 11.61
C SER A 66 -4.03 2.28 12.07
N ILE A 67 -3.41 1.20 12.57
CA ILE A 67 -4.07 -0.05 12.98
C ILE A 67 -3.67 -0.36 14.43
N TRP A 68 -4.64 -0.40 15.33
CA TRP A 68 -4.41 -0.77 16.72
C TRP A 68 -4.65 -2.26 16.92
N LEU A 69 -3.66 -2.93 17.51
CA LEU A 69 -3.75 -4.33 17.90
C LEU A 69 -3.89 -4.44 19.42
N PRO A 70 -4.53 -5.51 19.93
CA PRO A 70 -4.60 -5.75 21.35
C PRO A 70 -3.22 -5.79 22.00
N ASN A 71 -3.08 -5.09 23.12
CA ASN A 71 -1.85 -5.04 23.94
C ASN A 71 -0.62 -4.42 23.23
N VAL A 72 -0.77 -3.77 22.08
CA VAL A 72 0.30 -3.02 21.42
C VAL A 72 0.10 -1.53 21.67
N LYS A 73 1.07 -0.88 22.33
CA LYS A 73 0.92 0.51 22.81
C LYS A 73 0.78 1.57 21.71
N LYS A 74 1.46 1.40 20.57
CA LYS A 74 1.38 2.33 19.43
C LYS A 74 0.65 1.66 18.28
N PRO A 75 -0.13 2.39 17.47
CA PRO A 75 -0.72 1.83 16.26
C PRO A 75 0.38 1.35 15.32
N LEU A 76 0.13 0.25 14.62
CA LEU A 76 0.88 -0.06 13.42
C LEU A 76 0.50 0.92 12.31
N LEU A 77 1.49 1.40 11.57
CA LEU A 77 1.25 2.25 10.40
C LEU A 77 1.34 1.40 9.14
N ALA A 78 0.36 1.53 8.24
CA ALA A 78 0.33 0.77 7.00
C ALA A 78 0.21 1.68 5.78
N GLU A 79 0.96 1.35 4.74
CA GLU A 79 0.96 2.02 3.44
C GLU A 79 0.34 1.09 2.39
N CYS A 80 -0.52 1.63 1.54
CA CYS A 80 -1.11 0.98 0.38
C CYS A 80 -0.36 1.38 -0.89
N LYS A 81 -0.03 0.40 -1.73
CA LYS A 81 0.49 0.62 -3.07
C LYS A 81 -0.16 -0.32 -4.06
N ASN A 82 -0.18 0.09 -5.33
CA ASN A 82 -0.45 -0.84 -6.42
C ASN A 82 0.86 -1.46 -6.91
N VAL A 83 0.80 -2.68 -7.42
CA VAL A 83 1.84 -3.19 -8.34
C VAL A 83 1.98 -2.26 -9.56
N ARG A 84 3.16 -2.24 -10.18
CA ARG A 84 3.40 -1.55 -11.46
C ARG A 84 2.54 -2.12 -12.57
N ASP A 85 2.39 -1.36 -13.65
CA ASP A 85 1.53 -1.69 -14.79
C ASP A 85 1.92 -3.00 -15.49
N ARG A 86 1.00 -3.55 -16.29
CA ARG A 86 1.00 -4.94 -16.79
C ARG A 86 2.32 -5.37 -17.45
N ASP A 87 2.95 -4.50 -18.22
CA ASP A 87 4.22 -4.70 -18.91
C ASP A 87 5.43 -4.75 -17.96
N GLU A 88 5.35 -4.08 -16.81
CA GLU A 88 6.40 -4.06 -15.80
C GLU A 88 6.27 -5.20 -14.79
N ALA A 89 7.01 -6.28 -15.02
CA ALA A 89 7.12 -7.42 -14.12
C ALA A 89 8.49 -8.08 -14.24
N TYR A 90 8.87 -8.90 -13.24
CA TYR A 90 10.03 -9.76 -13.38
C TYR A 90 9.68 -10.92 -14.30
N ARG A 91 10.51 -11.18 -15.30
CA ARG A 91 10.31 -12.25 -16.27
C ARG A 91 11.50 -13.18 -16.35
N GLN A 92 11.22 -14.46 -16.58
CA GLN A 92 12.20 -15.48 -16.90
C GLN A 92 11.66 -16.26 -18.10
N ASN A 93 12.46 -16.40 -19.16
CA ASN A 93 12.05 -17.05 -20.41
C ASN A 93 10.73 -16.48 -21.01
N GLY A 94 10.50 -15.18 -20.86
CA GLY A 94 9.29 -14.49 -21.35
C GLY A 94 8.08 -14.56 -20.41
N GLU A 95 8.08 -15.48 -19.44
CA GLU A 95 6.99 -15.66 -18.48
C GLU A 95 7.15 -14.76 -17.26
N VAL A 96 6.04 -14.29 -16.71
CA VAL A 96 6.07 -13.48 -15.48
C VAL A 96 6.33 -14.40 -14.29
N VAL A 97 7.36 -14.09 -13.51
CA VAL A 97 7.74 -14.85 -12.29
C VAL A 97 7.53 -14.07 -10.99
N ALA A 98 7.34 -12.76 -11.07
CA ALA A 98 6.95 -11.91 -9.95
C ALA A 98 6.47 -10.54 -10.44
N TYR A 99 5.64 -9.90 -9.63
CA TYR A 99 5.27 -8.51 -9.81
C TYR A 99 6.28 -7.56 -9.14
N LYS A 100 6.14 -6.27 -9.44
CA LYS A 100 6.97 -5.20 -8.93
C LYS A 100 6.08 -4.17 -8.25
N ALA A 101 6.38 -3.81 -7.01
CA ALA A 101 5.79 -2.65 -6.34
C ALA A 101 6.85 -1.55 -6.22
N GLU A 102 6.47 -0.31 -6.47
CA GLU A 102 7.35 0.85 -6.30
C GLU A 102 7.11 1.49 -4.93
N THR A 103 8.13 1.47 -4.10
CA THR A 103 8.14 2.08 -2.77
C THR A 103 8.99 3.34 -2.79
N GLN A 104 8.47 4.36 -3.48
CA GLN A 104 9.09 5.66 -3.59
C GLN A 104 8.01 6.75 -3.60
N LYS A 105 8.26 7.86 -2.90
CA LYS A 105 7.43 9.05 -2.91
C LYS A 105 7.57 9.76 -4.25
N THR A 106 6.49 10.41 -4.70
CA THR A 106 6.46 11.18 -5.96
C THR A 106 7.30 12.45 -5.90
N ARG A 107 7.62 12.95 -4.70
CA ARG A 107 8.38 14.17 -4.46
C ARG A 107 9.57 13.91 -3.53
N ALA A 108 10.63 14.70 -3.72
CA ALA A 108 11.76 14.79 -2.81
C ALA A 108 11.77 16.18 -2.17
N SER A 109 12.21 16.27 -0.92
CA SER A 109 12.55 17.51 -0.24
C SER A 109 13.65 18.26 -0.99
N LYS A 110 13.55 19.59 -1.01
CA LYS A 110 14.54 20.46 -1.64
C LYS A 110 15.91 20.25 -0.97
N GLY A 111 16.92 19.87 -1.75
CA GLY A 111 18.28 19.66 -1.25
C GLY A 111 18.58 18.25 -0.73
N ASP A 112 17.59 17.36 -0.62
CA ASP A 112 17.81 15.95 -0.27
C ASP A 112 17.06 15.03 -1.24
N ALA A 113 17.76 14.52 -2.25
CA ALA A 113 17.20 13.58 -3.22
C ALA A 113 16.81 12.23 -2.59
N THR A 114 17.32 11.88 -1.41
CA THR A 114 17.07 10.60 -0.75
C THR A 114 15.76 10.58 0.04
N SER A 115 15.21 11.75 0.36
CA SER A 115 13.92 11.92 1.03
C SER A 115 12.74 11.28 0.30
N ARG A 116 12.86 11.06 -1.02
CA ARG A 116 11.86 10.33 -1.82
C ARG A 116 11.81 8.84 -1.50
N PHE A 117 12.86 8.27 -0.91
CA PHE A 117 12.84 6.88 -0.47
C PHE A 117 12.21 6.81 0.92
N TYR A 118 11.28 5.88 1.08
CA TYR A 118 10.69 5.60 2.39
C TYR A 118 11.75 5.10 3.37
N GLY A 119 11.71 5.64 4.59
CA GLY A 119 12.47 5.10 5.72
C GLY A 119 11.91 3.74 6.12
N VAL A 120 12.78 2.88 6.66
CA VAL A 120 12.40 1.55 7.16
C VAL A 120 11.54 1.60 8.43
N ASP A 121 11.44 2.78 9.04
CA ASP A 121 10.73 3.10 10.27
C ASP A 121 9.52 4.02 10.03
N GLN A 122 9.30 4.47 8.78
CA GLN A 122 8.22 5.41 8.45
C GLN A 122 6.83 4.75 8.56
N PHE A 123 6.75 3.44 8.29
CA PHE A 123 5.57 2.61 8.48
C PHE A 123 5.97 1.16 8.75
N ASP A 124 5.05 0.34 9.24
CA ASP A 124 5.33 -1.04 9.65
C ASP A 124 4.88 -2.08 8.62
N ILE A 125 3.82 -1.79 7.86
CA ILE A 125 3.18 -2.73 6.93
C ILE A 125 3.08 -2.11 5.54
N LEU A 126 3.54 -2.85 4.53
CA LEU A 126 3.23 -2.55 3.14
C LEU A 126 2.12 -3.48 2.65
N GLY A 127 0.97 -2.92 2.26
CA GLY A 127 -0.08 -3.62 1.52
C GLY A 127 0.03 -3.31 0.03
N VAL A 128 0.20 -4.34 -0.79
CA VAL A 128 0.31 -4.21 -2.25
C VAL A 128 -0.92 -4.81 -2.93
N CYS A 129 -1.73 -3.96 -3.55
CA CYS A 129 -2.85 -4.37 -4.40
C CYS A 129 -2.34 -4.94 -5.73
N LEU A 130 -2.88 -6.10 -6.10
CA LEU A 130 -2.52 -6.83 -7.33
C LEU A 130 -3.53 -6.61 -8.47
N GLY A 131 -4.57 -5.80 -8.24
CA GLY A 131 -5.72 -5.65 -9.16
C GLY A 131 -5.34 -5.28 -10.59
N LYS A 132 -4.30 -4.47 -10.78
CA LYS A 132 -3.75 -4.12 -12.10
C LYS A 132 -3.26 -5.33 -12.91
N LYS A 133 -2.87 -6.41 -12.24
CA LYS A 133 -2.33 -7.63 -12.85
C LYS A 133 -3.36 -8.76 -12.88
N THR A 134 -4.17 -8.89 -11.83
CA THR A 134 -5.13 -9.99 -11.68
C THR A 134 -6.54 -9.66 -12.17
N GLY A 135 -6.86 -8.37 -12.35
CA GLY A 135 -8.22 -7.89 -12.60
C GLY A 135 -9.13 -7.88 -11.36
N ARG A 136 -8.67 -8.45 -10.23
CA ARG A 136 -9.41 -8.47 -8.95
C ARG A 136 -8.75 -7.52 -7.96
N TRP A 137 -9.35 -6.36 -7.77
CA TRP A 137 -8.84 -5.30 -6.89
C TRP A 137 -8.81 -5.65 -5.40
N SER A 138 -9.42 -6.77 -5.00
CA SER A 138 -9.34 -7.33 -3.64
C SER A 138 -8.14 -8.27 -3.45
N ASP A 139 -7.36 -8.57 -4.49
CA ASP A 139 -6.15 -9.39 -4.38
C ASP A 139 -5.00 -8.53 -3.82
N PHE A 140 -4.38 -8.97 -2.73
CA PHE A 140 -3.30 -8.26 -2.05
C PHE A 140 -2.17 -9.18 -1.62
N MET A 141 -0.97 -8.62 -1.51
CA MET A 141 0.12 -9.17 -0.70
C MET A 141 0.52 -8.16 0.38
N PHE A 142 0.82 -8.65 1.57
CA PHE A 142 1.21 -7.84 2.72
C PHE A 142 2.59 -8.28 3.22
N ALA A 143 3.43 -7.34 3.62
CA ALA A 143 4.72 -7.65 4.24
C ALA A 143 5.02 -6.67 5.37
N ARG A 144 5.83 -7.11 6.34
CA ARG A 144 6.46 -6.18 7.29
C ARG A 144 7.54 -5.40 6.57
N VAL A 145 7.57 -4.09 6.81
CA VAL A 145 8.63 -3.21 6.30
C VAL A 145 10.00 -3.64 6.79
N ALA A 146 10.08 -4.23 7.99
CA ALA A 146 11.31 -4.77 8.55
C ALA A 146 11.96 -5.84 7.66
N ASP A 147 11.17 -6.61 6.91
CA ASP A 147 11.63 -7.73 6.07
C ASP A 147 11.78 -7.36 4.59
N LEU A 148 11.38 -6.14 4.21
CA LEU A 148 11.48 -5.67 2.82
C LEU A 148 12.92 -5.35 2.40
N ALA A 149 13.17 -5.45 1.09
CA ALA A 149 14.48 -5.17 0.52
C ALA A 149 14.92 -3.73 0.80
N ARG A 150 16.17 -3.56 1.24
CA ARG A 150 16.79 -2.27 1.56
C ARG A 150 17.40 -1.63 0.31
N HIS A 151 17.49 -0.32 0.31
CA HIS A 151 18.23 0.41 -0.73
C HIS A 151 19.69 -0.05 -0.74
N SER A 152 20.27 -0.19 -1.92
CA SER A 152 21.65 -0.67 -2.09
C SER A 152 22.66 0.24 -1.37
N THR A 153 22.53 1.56 -1.56
CA THR A 153 23.37 2.60 -0.95
C THR A 153 22.86 3.17 0.38
N HIS A 154 21.55 3.29 0.60
CA HIS A 154 20.98 3.94 1.80
C HIS A 154 20.30 2.92 2.71
N LYS A 155 21.04 2.24 3.59
CA LYS A 155 20.52 1.07 4.34
C LYS A 155 19.32 1.35 5.24
N GLY A 156 19.14 2.60 5.71
CA GLY A 156 17.95 3.04 6.44
C GLY A 156 16.72 3.33 5.56
N LYS A 157 16.80 3.06 4.25
CA LYS A 157 15.73 3.27 3.28
C LYS A 157 15.33 1.96 2.61
N LEU A 158 14.09 1.89 2.15
CA LEU A 158 13.61 0.80 1.29
C LEU A 158 14.21 0.89 -0.11
N ALA A 159 14.41 -0.26 -0.75
CA ALA A 159 14.68 -0.33 -2.18
C ALA A 159 13.52 0.30 -2.95
N VAL A 160 13.80 0.95 -4.08
CA VAL A 160 12.74 1.56 -4.92
C VAL A 160 11.72 0.53 -5.38
N PHE A 161 12.20 -0.67 -5.71
CA PHE A 161 11.36 -1.75 -6.18
C PHE A 161 11.40 -2.92 -5.21
N GLN A 162 10.21 -3.37 -4.81
CA GLN A 162 10.01 -4.60 -4.08
C GLN A 162 9.52 -5.69 -5.04
N ARG A 163 10.15 -6.87 -4.96
CA ARG A 163 9.70 -8.06 -5.68
C ARG A 163 8.49 -8.64 -4.93
N VAL A 164 7.35 -8.67 -5.58
CA VAL A 164 6.08 -9.18 -5.03
C VAL A 164 5.79 -10.53 -5.69
N PRO A 165 5.59 -11.61 -4.93
CA PRO A 165 5.35 -12.94 -5.50
C PRO A 165 4.00 -12.96 -6.24
N LEU A 166 3.85 -13.95 -7.13
CA LEU A 166 2.55 -14.21 -7.74
C LEU A 166 1.58 -14.81 -6.70
N PRO A 167 0.27 -14.55 -6.81
CA PRO A 167 -0.72 -15.23 -5.99
C PRO A 167 -0.53 -16.75 -6.01
N GLY A 168 -0.46 -17.38 -4.84
CA GLY A 168 -0.30 -18.82 -4.70
C GLY A 168 1.12 -19.35 -4.90
N SER A 169 2.14 -18.49 -5.01
CA SER A 169 3.55 -18.94 -5.03
C SER A 169 3.92 -19.66 -3.74
N GLU A 170 4.61 -20.80 -3.85
CA GLU A 170 5.08 -21.58 -2.69
C GLU A 170 6.15 -20.83 -1.89
N ASP A 171 7.03 -20.09 -2.57
CA ASP A 171 8.02 -19.20 -1.96
C ASP A 171 7.51 -17.75 -1.97
N ALA A 172 6.60 -17.47 -1.04
CA ALA A 172 6.00 -16.14 -0.88
C ALA A 172 6.73 -15.27 0.15
N ALA A 173 7.67 -15.78 0.95
CA ALA A 173 8.29 -15.02 2.02
C ALA A 173 9.00 -13.75 1.48
N PRO A 174 8.91 -12.59 2.18
CA PRO A 174 8.25 -12.33 3.47
C PRO A 174 6.77 -11.92 3.34
N TRP A 175 6.12 -12.25 2.23
CA TRP A 175 4.77 -11.79 1.90
C TRP A 175 3.68 -12.75 2.36
N HIS A 176 2.53 -12.17 2.70
CA HIS A 176 1.31 -12.86 3.13
C HIS A 176 0.14 -12.42 2.26
N SER A 177 -0.69 -13.35 1.80
CA SER A 177 -1.93 -13.01 1.07
C SER A 177 -3.07 -12.55 1.99
N ASP A 178 -2.94 -12.83 3.29
CA ASP A 178 -3.90 -12.46 4.33
C ASP A 178 -3.27 -11.52 5.36
N LEU A 179 -3.91 -10.36 5.57
CA LEU A 179 -3.44 -9.38 6.54
C LEU A 179 -3.55 -9.91 7.98
N GLY A 180 -4.60 -10.67 8.30
CA GLY A 180 -4.78 -11.24 9.63
C GLY A 180 -3.67 -12.23 9.99
N GLU A 181 -3.22 -13.04 9.04
CA GLU A 181 -2.07 -13.93 9.19
C GLU A 181 -0.79 -13.14 9.49
N LEU A 182 -0.49 -12.10 8.70
CA LEU A 182 0.66 -11.23 8.94
C LEU A 182 0.63 -10.64 10.36
N LEU A 183 -0.53 -10.12 10.77
CA LEU A 183 -0.69 -9.49 12.09
C LEU A 183 -0.51 -10.49 13.24
N ARG A 184 -0.98 -11.74 13.10
CA ARG A 184 -0.86 -12.78 14.15
C ARG A 184 0.53 -13.39 14.26
N ARG A 185 1.22 -13.61 13.13
CA ARG A 185 2.52 -14.31 13.11
C ARG A 185 3.69 -13.42 13.54
N SER A 186 3.46 -12.12 13.63
CA SER A 186 4.53 -11.14 13.83
C SER A 186 4.60 -10.69 15.28
N SER A 187 5.80 -10.69 15.86
CA SER A 187 6.06 -9.96 17.10
C SER A 187 6.19 -8.48 16.78
N TRP A 188 5.17 -7.69 17.15
CA TRP A 188 5.17 -6.24 16.94
C TRP A 188 5.77 -5.54 18.16
N THR A 189 7.05 -5.17 18.08
CA THR A 189 7.68 -4.29 19.07
C THR A 189 7.71 -2.86 18.53
N SER A 190 7.04 -1.93 19.20
CA SER A 190 7.08 -0.51 18.84
C SER A 190 8.47 0.08 19.07
N SER A 191 9.34 0.05 18.06
CA SER A 191 10.67 0.68 18.10
C SER A 191 10.73 2.03 17.37
N ARG A 192 9.61 2.55 16.85
CA ARG A 192 9.60 3.87 16.20
C ARG A 192 10.04 4.95 17.17
N SER A 193 11.18 5.57 16.86
CA SER A 193 11.65 6.81 17.48
C SER A 193 10.62 7.89 17.17
N THR A 194 10.13 8.57 18.20
CA THR A 194 9.36 9.80 18.05
C THR A 194 10.33 10.88 17.57
N GLY A 195 10.56 10.96 16.26
CA GLY A 195 11.16 12.13 15.66
C GLY A 195 10.23 13.31 15.91
N ARG A 196 10.62 14.19 16.84
CA ARG A 196 10.11 15.55 16.87
C ARG A 196 10.80 16.28 15.73
N ASP A 197 10.02 16.78 14.78
CA ASP A 197 10.33 18.02 14.07
C ASP A 197 9.46 19.12 14.67
#